data_AF-A0AAU5CEM2-F1
#
_entry.id   AF-A0AAU5CEM2-F1
#
_cell.length_a   1.000
_cell.length_b   1.000
_cell.length_c   1.000
_cell.angle_alpha   90.00
_cell.angle_beta   90.00
_cell.angle_gamma   90.00
#
_symmetry.space_group_name_H-M   'P 1'
#
loop_
_entity.id
_entity.type
_entity.pdbx_description
1 polymer ?
#
loop_
_entity_poly.entity_id
_entity_poly.type
_entity_poly.pdbx_seq_one_letter_code
_entity_poly.pdbx_strand_id
1 'polypeptide(L)'
;MRIKRTTPLSTAARRSRAIGIAAGLVAVAALTVPSAQASSTGTYSANQLSAASDAVLGADVAGTAWNVDPVTKKVVVTADSTVSASEIQQIRDSAGANAGALRIERTSGKFSKLLSGGDAIYGPGFRCSLGFNVRSGTTYYFLTAGHCTDGNPPWYTNSANTTSIGPTAGSSFPTNDYGLVRYANTSLAHPGTVGSVDITSAANATVGMSVTRRGSTTGIHSGTVSALNATVNYGNGDIVYGMIKTNVCAEPGDSGGPLYSGSRAIGLTSGGSGNCSSGGTTFFQPVTEALSAYGVSIY
;
A
#
# COMPACT_ATOMS: atom_id res chain seq x y z
N MET A 1 -4.32 21.62 67.08
CA MET A 1 -5.41 20.64 66.80
C MET A 1 -4.84 19.25 67.05
N ARG A 2 -5.23 18.57 68.14
CA ARG A 2 -6.31 17.54 68.21
C ARG A 2 -6.11 16.42 67.18
N ILE A 3 -6.09 15.12 67.47
CA ILE A 3 -6.34 14.28 68.65
C ILE A 3 -5.71 12.89 68.37
N LYS A 4 -5.10 12.26 69.39
CA LYS A 4 -4.78 10.81 69.43
C LYS A 4 -6.07 9.99 69.55
N ARG A 5 -6.15 8.79 68.95
CA ARG A 5 -6.49 7.56 69.71
C ARG A 5 -6.34 6.27 68.89
N THR A 6 -5.85 5.29 69.63
CA THR A 6 -5.61 3.88 69.37
C THR A 6 -6.89 3.02 69.40
N THR A 7 -6.78 1.88 68.71
CA THR A 7 -7.51 0.57 68.71
C THR A 7 -8.07 0.11 70.08
N PRO A 8 -9.00 -0.89 70.22
CA PRO A 8 -9.07 -2.17 69.45
C PRO A 8 -10.46 -2.85 69.24
N LEU A 9 -10.41 -3.97 68.48
CA LEU A 9 -11.16 -5.26 68.51
C LEU A 9 -12.49 -5.37 69.29
N SER A 10 -13.50 -6.03 68.67
CA SER A 10 -14.12 -7.25 69.23
C SER A 10 -15.28 -7.84 68.39
N THR A 11 -15.21 -9.17 68.23
CA THR A 11 -16.26 -10.21 68.36
C THR A 11 -17.38 -10.35 67.33
N ALA A 12 -17.33 -11.53 66.69
CA ALA A 12 -18.45 -12.28 66.15
C ALA A 12 -19.51 -12.61 67.21
N ALA A 13 -20.78 -12.63 66.82
CA ALA A 13 -21.85 -13.34 67.51
C ALA A 13 -22.79 -14.02 66.51
N ARG A 14 -23.07 -15.28 66.80
CA ARG A 14 -23.87 -16.26 66.06
C ARG A 14 -25.35 -16.19 66.49
N ARG A 15 -26.23 -16.50 65.52
CA ARG A 15 -27.51 -17.26 65.61
C ARG A 15 -28.65 -16.65 66.44
N SER A 16 -29.84 -16.54 65.81
CA SER A 16 -30.96 -17.50 66.00
C SER A 16 -32.14 -17.20 65.07
N ARG A 17 -32.84 -18.28 64.70
CA ARG A 17 -33.96 -18.38 63.76
C ARG A 17 -35.26 -17.78 64.31
N ALA A 18 -36.13 -17.31 63.42
CA ALA A 18 -37.58 -17.40 63.58
C ALA A 18 -38.25 -17.69 62.23
N ILE A 19 -39.16 -18.64 62.26
CA ILE A 19 -39.94 -19.20 61.15
C ILE A 19 -41.16 -18.30 60.91
N GLY A 20 -41.47 -18.03 59.64
CA GLY A 20 -42.72 -17.42 59.20
C GLY A 20 -43.13 -18.00 57.85
N ILE A 21 -43.99 -19.01 57.89
CA ILE A 21 -44.61 -19.62 56.70
C ILE A 21 -45.70 -18.66 56.22
N ALA A 22 -45.60 -18.18 54.99
CA ALA A 22 -46.72 -17.60 54.24
C ALA A 22 -46.73 -18.24 52.85
N ALA A 23 -47.72 -19.12 52.63
CA ALA A 23 -48.01 -19.72 51.36
C ALA A 23 -48.58 -18.64 50.41
N GLY A 24 -47.86 -18.33 49.35
CA GLY A 24 -48.34 -17.54 48.22
C GLY A 24 -48.21 -18.37 46.95
N LEU A 25 -49.33 -18.73 46.33
CA LEU A 25 -49.36 -19.31 44.99
C LEU A 25 -48.69 -18.33 44.01
N VAL A 26 -47.56 -18.72 43.43
CA VAL A 26 -47.01 -18.06 42.24
C VAL A 26 -47.27 -18.98 41.06
N ALA A 27 -48.11 -18.51 40.15
CA ALA A 27 -48.31 -19.13 38.85
C ALA A 27 -46.98 -19.15 38.09
N VAL A 28 -46.51 -20.34 37.71
CA VAL A 28 -45.40 -20.50 36.77
C VAL A 28 -45.93 -20.18 35.38
N ALA A 29 -45.91 -18.91 35.00
CA ALA A 29 -45.86 -18.56 33.59
C ALA A 29 -44.45 -18.93 33.11
N ALA A 30 -44.36 -19.95 32.25
CA ALA A 30 -43.14 -20.26 31.53
C ALA A 30 -42.79 -19.04 30.66
N LEU A 31 -41.94 -18.16 31.18
CA LEU A 31 -41.27 -17.14 30.40
C LEU A 31 -40.42 -17.87 29.37
N THR A 32 -40.90 -17.92 28.13
CA THR A 32 -40.03 -18.16 26.98
C THR A 32 -39.06 -16.99 26.91
N VAL A 33 -37.94 -17.14 27.60
CA VAL A 33 -36.73 -16.36 27.33
C VAL A 33 -36.53 -16.49 25.81
N PRO A 34 -36.39 -15.39 25.03
CA PRO A 34 -35.84 -15.52 23.70
C PRO A 34 -34.49 -16.18 23.93
N SER A 35 -34.35 -17.44 23.53
CA SER A 35 -33.04 -18.05 23.42
C SER A 35 -32.24 -17.06 22.60
N ALA A 36 -31.27 -16.43 23.23
CA ALA A 36 -30.18 -15.82 22.51
C ALA A 36 -29.73 -16.92 21.56
N GLN A 37 -30.00 -16.76 20.27
CA GLN A 37 -29.41 -17.57 19.24
C GLN A 37 -27.92 -17.32 19.40
N ALA A 38 -27.27 -18.16 20.19
CA ALA A 38 -25.85 -18.35 20.16
C ALA A 38 -25.57 -18.64 18.69
N SER A 39 -25.08 -17.61 17.98
CA SER A 39 -24.56 -17.77 16.63
C SER A 39 -23.63 -18.96 16.71
N SER A 40 -23.92 -20.00 15.93
CA SER A 40 -23.20 -21.25 15.96
C SER A 40 -21.70 -20.96 16.01
N THR A 41 -21.07 -21.25 17.14
CA THR A 41 -19.60 -21.32 17.27
C THR A 41 -19.12 -22.59 16.56
N GLY A 42 -19.63 -22.82 15.36
CA GLY A 42 -19.16 -23.85 14.46
C GLY A 42 -17.92 -23.31 13.78
N THR A 43 -16.81 -24.01 13.96
CA THR A 43 -15.64 -23.82 13.11
C THR A 43 -16.07 -24.05 11.67
N TYR A 44 -15.99 -23.03 10.83
CA TYR A 44 -16.33 -23.14 9.41
C TYR A 44 -15.31 -24.04 8.72
N SER A 45 -15.78 -24.98 7.90
CA SER A 45 -14.91 -25.81 7.07
C SER A 45 -14.19 -24.97 6.01
N ALA A 46 -13.09 -25.49 5.46
CA ALA A 46 -12.37 -24.83 4.36
C ALA A 46 -13.29 -24.52 3.16
N ASN A 47 -14.19 -25.46 2.82
CA ASN A 47 -15.15 -25.27 1.74
C ASN A 47 -16.16 -24.15 2.04
N GLN A 48 -16.64 -24.05 3.29
CA GLN A 48 -17.54 -22.95 3.68
C GLN A 48 -16.82 -21.60 3.68
N LEU A 49 -15.54 -21.56 4.07
CA LEU A 49 -14.72 -20.35 4.00
C LEU A 49 -14.44 -19.93 2.56
N SER A 50 -14.16 -20.89 1.67
CA SER A 50 -14.04 -20.62 0.23
C SER A 50 -15.35 -20.08 -0.33
N ALA A 51 -16.49 -20.73 -0.05
CA ALA A 51 -17.80 -20.27 -0.52
C ALA A 51 -18.16 -18.88 0.02
N ALA A 52 -17.80 -18.57 1.27
CA ALA A 52 -17.99 -17.23 1.83
C ALA A 52 -17.08 -16.19 1.15
N SER A 53 -15.83 -16.54 0.85
CA SER A 53 -14.90 -15.68 0.08
C SER A 53 -15.43 -15.42 -1.34
N ASP A 54 -15.91 -16.47 -2.03
CA ASP A 54 -16.49 -16.36 -3.37
C ASP A 54 -17.77 -15.53 -3.36
N ALA A 55 -18.55 -15.59 -2.27
CA ALA A 55 -19.72 -14.74 -2.10
C ALA A 55 -19.38 -13.26 -1.87
N VAL A 56 -18.28 -12.95 -1.16
CA VAL A 56 -17.78 -11.56 -1.06
C VAL A 56 -17.34 -11.06 -2.44
N LEU A 57 -16.66 -11.91 -3.22
CA LEU A 57 -16.31 -11.59 -4.61
C LEU A 57 -17.56 -11.33 -5.47
N GLY A 58 -18.56 -12.22 -5.41
CA GLY A 58 -19.79 -12.12 -6.19
C GLY A 58 -20.68 -10.94 -5.79
N ALA A 59 -20.55 -10.43 -4.56
CA ALA A 59 -21.26 -9.23 -4.12
C ALA A 59 -20.75 -7.96 -4.82
N ASP A 60 -19.52 -7.96 -5.34
CA ASP A 60 -18.88 -6.88 -6.10
C ASP A 60 -19.01 -5.48 -5.46
N VAL A 61 -18.84 -5.43 -4.14
CA VAL A 61 -18.86 -4.16 -3.39
C VAL A 61 -17.47 -3.52 -3.42
N ALA A 62 -17.34 -2.44 -4.19
CA ALA A 62 -16.11 -1.64 -4.23
C ALA A 62 -15.75 -1.10 -2.84
N GLY A 63 -14.46 -1.00 -2.53
CA GLY A 63 -13.98 -0.56 -1.21
C GLY A 63 -13.87 -1.69 -0.17
N THR A 64 -13.91 -2.95 -0.61
CA THR A 64 -13.70 -4.12 0.25
C THR A 64 -12.46 -4.93 -0.14
N ALA A 65 -11.82 -5.52 0.86
CA ALA A 65 -10.71 -6.48 0.72
C ALA A 65 -10.98 -7.62 1.70
N TRP A 66 -10.63 -8.87 1.35
CA TRP A 66 -10.89 -9.99 2.24
C TRP A 66 -9.84 -11.07 2.19
N ASN A 67 -9.71 -11.79 3.30
CA ASN A 67 -8.81 -12.93 3.44
C ASN A 67 -9.42 -13.98 4.37
N VAL A 68 -9.03 -15.23 4.18
CA VAL A 68 -9.31 -16.29 5.16
C VAL A 68 -8.30 -16.17 6.30
N ASP A 69 -8.78 -16.00 7.52
CA ASP A 69 -7.97 -16.08 8.73
C ASP A 69 -7.87 -17.55 9.18
N PRO A 70 -6.68 -18.17 9.08
CA PRO A 70 -6.52 -19.59 9.38
C PRO A 70 -6.63 -19.90 10.88
N VAL A 71 -6.50 -18.90 11.77
CA VAL A 71 -6.60 -19.05 13.23
C VAL A 71 -8.05 -18.98 13.65
N THR A 72 -8.75 -17.91 13.28
CA THR A 72 -10.16 -17.70 13.68
C THR A 72 -11.15 -18.48 12.82
N LYS A 73 -10.69 -19.05 11.69
CA LYS A 73 -11.53 -19.75 10.71
C LYS A 73 -12.72 -18.89 10.28
N LYS A 74 -12.40 -17.65 9.88
CA LYS A 74 -13.32 -16.65 9.35
C LYS A 74 -12.79 -16.07 8.05
N VAL A 75 -13.68 -15.52 7.24
CA VAL A 75 -13.30 -14.59 6.18
C VAL A 75 -13.37 -13.20 6.77
N VAL A 76 -12.22 -12.55 6.92
CA VAL A 76 -12.13 -11.17 7.37
C VAL A 76 -12.36 -10.29 6.16
N VAL A 77 -13.39 -9.44 6.20
CA VAL A 77 -13.69 -8.47 5.14
C VAL A 77 -13.41 -7.09 5.70
N THR A 78 -12.35 -6.46 5.23
CA THR A 78 -12.01 -5.08 5.57
C THR A 78 -12.74 -4.17 4.59
N ALA A 79 -13.63 -3.33 5.12
CA ALA A 79 -14.41 -2.35 4.36
C ALA A 79 -13.92 -0.93 4.66
N ASP A 80 -13.61 -0.19 3.61
CA ASP A 80 -13.12 1.18 3.66
C ASP A 80 -14.24 2.18 4.03
N SER A 81 -13.90 3.47 4.18
CA SER A 81 -14.87 4.49 4.62
C SER A 81 -16.00 4.77 3.63
N THR A 82 -15.90 4.32 2.38
CA THR A 82 -16.91 4.53 1.33
C THR A 82 -17.99 3.45 1.30
N VAL A 83 -17.72 2.26 1.83
CA VAL A 83 -18.70 1.17 1.87
C VAL A 83 -19.79 1.48 2.90
N SER A 84 -21.03 1.58 2.44
CA SER A 84 -22.23 1.85 3.24
C SER A 84 -22.72 0.64 4.03
N ALA A 85 -23.62 0.85 4.99
CA ALA A 85 -24.24 -0.23 5.75
C ALA A 85 -25.08 -1.18 4.86
N SER A 86 -25.75 -0.65 3.84
CA SER A 86 -26.51 -1.44 2.86
C SER A 86 -25.60 -2.32 2.01
N GLU A 87 -24.43 -1.83 1.59
CA GLU A 87 -23.46 -2.62 0.85
C GLU A 87 -22.81 -3.70 1.73
N ILE A 88 -22.55 -3.41 3.00
CA ILE A 88 -22.14 -4.45 3.97
C ILE A 88 -23.23 -5.53 4.10
N GLN A 89 -24.50 -5.14 4.12
CA GLN A 89 -25.61 -6.09 4.17
C GLN A 89 -25.68 -6.93 2.89
N GLN A 90 -25.50 -6.34 1.70
CA GLN A 90 -25.41 -7.07 0.44
C GLN A 90 -24.32 -8.15 0.45
N ILE A 91 -23.15 -7.85 1.04
CA ILE A 91 -22.07 -8.85 1.20
C ILE A 91 -22.53 -10.02 2.09
N ARG A 92 -23.24 -9.73 3.19
CA ARG A 92 -23.78 -10.77 4.09
C ARG A 92 -24.86 -11.60 3.40
N ASP A 93 -25.76 -10.95 2.66
CA ASP A 93 -26.85 -11.62 1.95
C ASP A 93 -26.30 -12.53 0.84
N SER A 94 -25.28 -12.07 0.10
CA SER A 94 -24.56 -12.89 -0.89
C SER A 94 -23.96 -14.16 -0.27
N ALA A 95 -23.42 -14.07 0.94
CA ALA A 95 -22.85 -15.21 1.65
C ALA A 95 -23.90 -16.19 2.20
N GLY A 96 -25.18 -15.80 2.26
CA GLY A 96 -26.30 -16.65 2.65
C GLY A 96 -26.05 -17.40 3.96
N ALA A 97 -26.16 -18.73 3.91
CA ALA A 97 -25.92 -19.60 5.08
C ALA A 97 -24.50 -19.47 5.67
N ASN A 98 -23.53 -18.98 4.90
CA ASN A 98 -22.16 -18.74 5.34
C ASN A 98 -21.91 -17.31 5.85
N ALA A 99 -22.93 -16.43 5.95
CA ALA A 99 -22.75 -15.05 6.41
C ALA A 99 -22.10 -14.94 7.80
N GLY A 100 -22.34 -15.92 8.69
CA GLY A 100 -21.69 -15.98 10.00
C GLY A 100 -20.18 -16.27 9.93
N ALA A 101 -19.65 -16.72 8.78
CA ALA A 101 -18.21 -16.88 8.53
C ALA A 101 -17.52 -15.53 8.27
N LEU A 102 -18.28 -14.49 7.93
CA LEU A 102 -17.75 -13.16 7.65
C LEU A 102 -17.53 -12.35 8.92
N ARG A 103 -16.33 -11.80 9.07
CA ARG A 103 -15.98 -10.82 10.09
C ARG A 103 -15.67 -9.50 9.40
N ILE A 104 -16.59 -8.54 9.50
CA ILE A 104 -16.42 -7.22 8.87
C ILE A 104 -15.56 -6.34 9.78
N GLU A 105 -14.45 -5.85 9.24
CA GLU A 105 -13.61 -4.81 9.85
C GLU A 105 -13.80 -3.49 9.10
N ARG A 106 -13.64 -2.38 9.81
CA ARG A 106 -13.66 -1.04 9.21
C ARG A 106 -12.27 -0.45 9.23
N THR A 107 -11.86 0.11 8.10
CA THR A 107 -10.66 0.94 8.02
C THR A 107 -11.04 2.38 7.69
N SER A 108 -10.24 3.34 8.16
CA SER A 108 -10.39 4.75 7.81
C SER A 108 -9.87 5.02 6.40
N GLY A 109 -10.52 5.92 5.68
CA GLY A 109 -10.13 6.32 4.32
C GLY A 109 -10.65 5.37 3.25
N LYS A 110 -10.48 5.76 1.99
CA LYS A 110 -10.88 4.99 0.81
C LYS A 110 -9.71 4.13 0.33
N PHE A 111 -9.96 2.87 0.01
CA PHE A 111 -9.02 2.06 -0.75
C PHE A 111 -8.75 2.74 -2.08
N SER A 112 -7.49 3.14 -2.26
CA SER A 112 -7.01 3.73 -3.47
C SER A 112 -5.92 2.82 -4.02
N LYS A 113 -5.89 2.69 -5.34
CA LYS A 113 -4.69 2.18 -6.01
C LYS A 113 -3.62 3.23 -5.77
N LEU A 114 -2.64 2.91 -4.94
CA LEU A 114 -1.50 3.78 -4.71
C LEU A 114 -0.68 3.86 -6.00
N LEU A 115 -0.25 5.06 -6.37
CA LEU A 115 0.86 5.23 -7.30
C LEU A 115 2.11 5.51 -6.47
N SER A 116 2.84 4.45 -6.15
CA SER A 116 4.10 4.50 -5.42
C SER A 116 5.27 4.28 -6.37
N GLY A 117 6.48 4.60 -5.91
CA GLY A 117 7.69 4.37 -6.68
C GLY A 117 7.81 2.90 -7.12
N GLY A 118 8.03 2.70 -8.41
CA GLY A 118 8.12 1.41 -9.10
C GLY A 118 6.83 0.90 -9.72
N ASP A 119 5.69 1.56 -9.49
CA ASP A 119 4.42 1.18 -10.14
C ASP A 119 4.42 1.52 -11.62
N ALA A 120 3.61 0.78 -12.38
CA ALA A 120 3.45 1.00 -13.82
C ALA A 120 2.78 2.34 -14.10
N ILE A 121 3.36 3.09 -15.04
CA ILE A 121 2.78 4.29 -15.64
C ILE A 121 2.78 4.14 -17.15
N TYR A 122 1.73 4.63 -17.79
CA TYR A 122 1.49 4.35 -19.21
C TYR A 122 1.39 5.65 -19.99
N GLY A 123 2.17 5.75 -21.06
CA GLY A 123 1.90 6.64 -22.18
C GLY A 123 1.13 5.92 -23.28
N PRO A 124 0.73 6.60 -24.36
CA PRO A 124 0.07 5.94 -25.49
C PRO A 124 0.98 4.88 -26.14
N GLY A 125 0.66 3.59 -25.95
CA GLY A 125 1.37 2.48 -26.58
C GLY A 125 2.65 2.02 -25.88
N PHE A 126 3.01 2.57 -24.73
CA PHE A 126 4.20 2.16 -23.97
C PHE A 126 4.00 2.25 -22.46
N ARG A 127 4.86 1.52 -21.72
CA ARG A 127 4.88 1.48 -20.27
C ARG A 127 6.25 1.90 -19.77
N CYS A 128 6.27 2.72 -18.73
CA CYS A 128 7.42 2.99 -17.90
C CYS A 128 7.05 2.73 -16.42
N SER A 129 7.98 3.03 -15.53
CA SER A 129 7.80 2.93 -14.09
C SER A 129 7.88 4.32 -13.45
N LEU A 130 7.06 4.55 -12.43
CA LEU A 130 7.13 5.72 -11.59
C LEU A 130 8.43 5.66 -10.77
N GLY A 131 9.18 6.75 -10.69
CA GLY A 131 10.40 6.85 -9.89
C GLY A 131 10.11 7.17 -8.43
N PHE A 132 9.99 8.45 -8.13
CA PHE A 132 9.67 8.95 -6.80
C PHE A 132 8.57 9.99 -6.87
N ASN A 133 7.60 9.92 -5.96
CA ASN A 133 6.70 11.03 -5.73
C ASN A 133 7.47 12.17 -5.05
N VAL A 134 7.24 13.37 -5.54
CA VAL A 134 7.93 14.59 -5.11
C VAL A 134 6.94 15.74 -5.06
N ARG A 135 7.29 16.82 -4.37
CA ARG A 135 6.44 18.02 -4.31
C ARG A 135 7.24 19.31 -4.46
N SER A 136 6.56 20.33 -4.95
CA SER A 136 6.99 21.73 -4.84
C SER A 136 5.85 22.52 -4.20
N GLY A 137 6.09 23.04 -2.99
CA GLY A 137 5.04 23.60 -2.15
C GLY A 137 3.90 22.59 -1.93
N THR A 138 2.69 22.95 -2.35
CA THR A 138 1.48 22.12 -2.26
C THR A 138 1.19 21.30 -3.52
N THR A 139 2.02 21.42 -4.57
CA THR A 139 1.81 20.70 -5.83
C THR A 139 2.62 19.41 -5.85
N TYR A 140 1.96 18.31 -6.20
CA TYR A 140 2.54 16.97 -6.27
C TYR A 140 2.89 16.57 -7.70
N TYR A 141 4.00 15.86 -7.80
CA TYR A 141 4.55 15.34 -9.05
C TYR A 141 5.12 13.95 -8.80
N PHE A 142 5.50 13.27 -9.87
CA PHE A 142 6.44 12.17 -9.78
C PHE A 142 7.59 12.36 -10.78
N LEU A 143 8.76 11.87 -10.38
CA LEU A 143 9.91 11.71 -11.27
C LEU A 143 9.80 10.39 -12.03
N THR A 144 10.26 10.37 -13.27
CA THR A 144 10.47 9.16 -14.09
C THR A 144 11.63 9.39 -15.05
N ALA A 145 11.87 8.51 -16.02
CA ALA A 145 12.93 8.68 -17.02
C ALA A 145 12.55 9.75 -18.05
N GLY A 146 13.54 10.48 -18.55
CA GLY A 146 13.38 11.51 -19.56
C GLY A 146 12.96 10.95 -20.91
N HIS A 147 13.53 9.81 -21.34
CA HIS A 147 13.14 9.15 -22.58
C HIS A 147 11.68 8.67 -22.58
N CYS A 148 11.10 8.45 -21.39
CA CYS A 148 9.69 8.12 -21.22
C CYS A 148 8.79 9.35 -21.37
N THR A 149 9.26 10.52 -20.93
CA THR A 149 8.53 11.80 -21.00
C THR A 149 8.83 12.60 -22.25
N ASP A 150 9.73 12.13 -23.11
CA ASP A 150 10.07 12.80 -24.36
C ASP A 150 8.84 12.94 -25.28
N GLY A 151 8.72 14.09 -25.94
CA GLY A 151 7.51 14.47 -26.67
C GLY A 151 6.30 14.84 -25.79
N ASN A 152 6.46 14.91 -24.47
CA ASN A 152 5.44 15.33 -23.49
C ASN A 152 4.10 14.56 -23.56
N PRO A 153 4.12 13.21 -23.47
CA PRO A 153 2.91 12.41 -23.57
C PRO A 153 1.98 12.62 -22.36
N PRO A 154 0.68 12.30 -22.52
CA PRO A 154 -0.23 12.14 -21.38
C PRO A 154 0.06 10.83 -20.63
N TRP A 155 -0.14 10.86 -19.30
CA TRP A 155 0.16 9.72 -18.42
C TRP A 155 -1.08 9.11 -17.78
N TYR A 156 -1.09 7.78 -17.67
CA TYR A 156 -2.21 6.98 -17.18
C TYR A 156 -1.77 5.89 -16.20
N THR A 157 -2.68 5.47 -15.33
CA THR A 157 -2.44 4.37 -14.37
C THR A 157 -2.58 2.98 -14.99
N ASN A 158 -3.06 2.89 -16.23
CA ASN A 158 -3.35 1.62 -16.89
C ASN A 158 -3.11 1.68 -18.39
N SER A 159 -2.85 0.52 -18.99
CA SER A 159 -2.56 0.35 -20.42
C SER A 159 -3.74 0.60 -21.36
N ALA A 160 -4.97 0.70 -20.84
CA ALA A 160 -6.14 1.08 -21.62
C ALA A 160 -6.31 2.61 -21.67
N ASN A 161 -5.41 3.38 -21.04
CA ASN A 161 -5.39 4.83 -21.02
C ASN A 161 -6.71 5.45 -20.50
N THR A 162 -7.40 4.78 -19.56
CA THR A 162 -8.73 5.22 -19.07
C THR A 162 -8.68 6.07 -17.80
N THR A 163 -7.60 5.98 -17.01
CA THR A 163 -7.45 6.74 -15.77
C THR A 163 -6.24 7.63 -15.89
N SER A 164 -6.49 8.90 -16.21
CA SER A 164 -5.46 9.93 -16.36
C SER A 164 -4.80 10.24 -15.02
N ILE A 165 -3.48 10.43 -15.05
CA ILE A 165 -2.66 10.91 -13.93
C ILE A 165 -2.46 12.42 -14.07
N GLY A 166 -1.99 12.85 -15.23
CA GLY A 166 -1.75 14.25 -15.56
C GLY A 166 -0.70 14.45 -16.65
N PRO A 167 -0.35 15.71 -16.95
CA PRO A 167 0.57 16.05 -18.02
C PRO A 167 2.03 15.93 -17.58
N THR A 168 2.91 15.70 -18.56
CA THR A 168 4.35 15.95 -18.42
C THR A 168 4.59 17.43 -18.13
N ALA A 169 5.34 17.73 -17.08
CA ALA A 169 5.70 19.07 -16.63
C ALA A 169 7.17 19.43 -16.94
N GLY A 170 8.01 18.43 -17.22
CA GLY A 170 9.39 18.61 -17.66
C GLY A 170 9.95 17.31 -18.22
N SER A 171 10.87 17.41 -19.16
CA SER A 171 11.59 16.28 -19.75
C SER A 171 13.01 16.70 -20.11
N SER A 172 13.98 15.82 -19.89
CA SER A 172 15.37 15.99 -20.33
C SER A 172 15.92 14.66 -20.79
N PHE A 173 16.00 14.48 -22.11
CA PHE A 173 16.62 13.36 -22.81
C PHE A 173 16.89 13.74 -24.27
N PRO A 174 18.05 13.40 -24.87
CA PRO A 174 19.22 12.79 -24.23
C PRO A 174 20.02 13.82 -23.41
N THR A 175 21.32 13.64 -23.22
CA THR A 175 22.21 14.34 -22.26
C THR A 175 21.99 13.89 -20.82
N ASN A 176 20.76 14.00 -20.34
CA ASN A 176 20.31 13.45 -19.06
C ASN A 176 19.19 12.43 -19.33
N ASP A 177 18.67 11.80 -18.27
CA ASP A 177 17.50 10.93 -18.40
C ASP A 177 16.54 11.04 -17.21
N TYR A 178 15.90 12.20 -17.08
CA TYR A 178 14.85 12.45 -16.08
C TYR A 178 13.67 13.23 -16.64
N GLY A 179 12.49 12.90 -16.14
CA GLY A 179 11.21 13.52 -16.45
C GLY A 179 10.42 13.86 -15.19
N LEU A 180 9.52 14.82 -15.30
CA LEU A 180 8.61 15.25 -14.24
C LEU A 180 7.18 15.22 -14.76
N VAL A 181 6.28 14.56 -14.04
CA VAL A 181 4.86 14.51 -14.38
C VAL A 181 4.05 15.07 -13.22
N ARG A 182 3.12 15.97 -13.52
CA ARG A 182 2.26 16.59 -12.50
C ARG A 182 1.05 15.71 -12.24
N TYR A 183 0.72 15.51 -10.97
CA TYR A 183 -0.59 14.97 -10.59
C TYR A 183 -1.68 16.00 -10.84
N ALA A 184 -2.50 15.77 -11.86
CA ALA A 184 -3.70 16.57 -12.15
C ALA A 184 -4.96 15.89 -11.61
N ASN A 185 -4.95 14.56 -11.48
CA ASN A 185 -6.05 13.80 -10.91
C ASN A 185 -5.95 13.72 -9.39
N THR A 186 -6.75 14.50 -8.69
CA THR A 186 -6.76 14.60 -7.21
C THR A 186 -7.29 13.36 -6.50
N SER A 187 -7.86 12.39 -7.22
CA SER A 187 -8.33 11.13 -6.64
C SER A 187 -7.23 10.07 -6.49
N LEU A 188 -6.05 10.30 -7.10
CA LEU A 188 -4.93 9.39 -7.04
C LEU A 188 -4.08 9.67 -5.81
N ALA A 189 -3.92 8.67 -4.95
CA ALA A 189 -2.99 8.74 -3.85
C ALA A 189 -1.55 8.65 -4.36
N HIS A 190 -0.72 9.58 -3.91
CA HIS A 190 0.69 9.69 -4.23
C HIS A 190 1.50 9.68 -2.92
N PRO A 191 1.68 8.51 -2.27
CA PRO A 191 2.49 8.41 -1.06
C PRO A 191 3.98 8.65 -1.36
N GLY A 192 4.75 9.18 -0.40
CA GLY A 192 6.22 9.33 -0.50
C GLY A 192 6.98 8.01 -0.42
N THR A 193 6.41 6.93 -0.95
CA THR A 193 6.92 5.56 -0.76
C THR A 193 7.35 4.91 -2.05
N VAL A 194 8.23 3.90 -1.93
CA VAL A 194 8.53 2.90 -2.96
C VAL A 194 7.95 1.57 -2.48
N GLY A 195 6.76 1.21 -2.97
CA GLY A 195 5.97 0.14 -2.36
C GLY A 195 5.70 0.43 -0.88
N SER A 196 6.18 -0.44 0.02
CA SER A 196 6.05 -0.30 1.47
C SER A 196 7.19 0.49 2.13
N VAL A 197 8.22 0.91 1.38
CA VAL A 197 9.38 1.63 1.93
C VAL A 197 9.11 3.12 1.90
N ASP A 198 9.11 3.77 3.05
CA ASP A 198 9.03 5.22 3.17
C ASP A 198 10.34 5.88 2.72
N ILE A 199 10.24 6.83 1.77
CA ILE A 199 11.40 7.54 1.23
C ILE A 199 11.36 8.96 1.76
N THR A 200 12.28 9.26 2.66
CA THR A 200 12.27 10.49 3.47
C THR A 200 13.34 11.49 3.07
N SER A 201 14.28 11.08 2.22
CA SER A 201 15.39 11.93 1.78
C SER A 201 15.97 11.46 0.45
N ALA A 202 16.86 12.26 -0.14
CA ALA A 202 17.64 11.90 -1.31
C ALA A 202 19.14 11.98 -1.00
N ALA A 203 19.94 11.14 -1.65
CA ALA A 203 21.39 11.12 -1.49
C ALA A 203 22.10 10.79 -2.80
N ASN A 204 23.31 11.31 -2.96
CA ASN A 204 24.19 10.88 -4.04
C ASN A 204 24.66 9.44 -3.81
N ALA A 205 24.77 8.67 -4.88
CA ALA A 205 25.35 7.33 -4.83
C ALA A 205 26.85 7.36 -4.51
N THR A 206 27.35 6.29 -3.89
CA THR A 206 28.79 6.04 -3.71
C THR A 206 29.12 4.66 -4.27
N VAL A 207 30.34 4.47 -4.81
CA VAL A 207 30.79 3.13 -5.23
C VAL A 207 30.75 2.18 -4.02
N GLY A 208 30.25 0.96 -4.24
CA GLY A 208 30.01 -0.03 -3.18
C GLY A 208 28.73 0.16 -2.39
N MET A 209 27.94 1.22 -2.64
CA MET A 209 26.66 1.42 -1.97
C MET A 209 25.68 0.28 -2.31
N SER A 210 25.11 -0.33 -1.27
CA SER A 210 24.00 -1.27 -1.41
C SER A 210 22.74 -0.52 -1.80
N VAL A 211 22.10 -0.97 -2.87
CA VAL A 211 20.94 -0.32 -3.47
C VAL A 211 19.89 -1.36 -3.86
N THR A 212 18.63 -0.92 -3.85
CA THR A 212 17.47 -1.70 -4.29
C THR A 212 16.74 -0.90 -5.37
N ARG A 213 16.32 -1.59 -6.42
CA ARG A 213 15.47 -1.06 -7.49
C ARG A 213 14.08 -1.66 -7.38
N ARG A 214 13.05 -0.88 -7.71
CA ARG A 214 11.72 -1.40 -8.02
C ARG A 214 11.30 -0.94 -9.42
N GLY A 215 10.66 -1.81 -10.20
CA GLY A 215 10.06 -1.43 -11.48
C GLY A 215 8.89 -2.33 -11.87
N SER A 216 8.11 -1.85 -12.83
CA SER A 216 6.84 -2.45 -13.21
C SER A 216 6.97 -3.74 -14.04
N THR A 217 8.17 -4.04 -14.55
CA THR A 217 8.41 -5.24 -15.35
C THR A 217 8.92 -6.37 -14.47
N THR A 218 10.06 -6.17 -13.79
CA THR A 218 10.72 -7.27 -13.08
C THR A 218 10.55 -7.20 -11.56
N GLY A 219 9.86 -6.18 -11.03
CA GLY A 219 9.62 -6.05 -9.60
C GLY A 219 10.83 -5.51 -8.85
N ILE A 220 11.19 -6.16 -7.73
CA ILE A 220 12.20 -5.66 -6.78
C ILE A 220 13.49 -6.45 -6.93
N HIS A 221 14.61 -5.75 -7.12
CA HIS A 221 15.94 -6.34 -7.18
C HIS A 221 16.97 -5.50 -6.43
N SER A 222 17.93 -6.16 -5.81
CA SER A 222 18.99 -5.51 -5.05
C SER A 222 20.36 -5.78 -5.67
N GLY A 223 21.31 -4.91 -5.36
CA GLY A 223 22.68 -5.01 -5.82
C GLY A 223 23.51 -3.86 -5.29
N THR A 224 24.52 -3.48 -6.05
CA THR A 224 25.54 -2.52 -5.62
C THR A 224 25.90 -1.55 -6.74
N VAL A 225 26.23 -0.32 -6.35
CA VAL A 225 26.82 0.67 -7.24
C VAL A 225 28.27 0.24 -7.56
N SER A 226 28.56 0.02 -8.84
CA SER A 226 29.88 -0.43 -9.31
C SER A 226 30.73 0.70 -9.90
N ALA A 227 30.11 1.77 -10.40
CA ALA A 227 30.81 2.99 -10.84
C ALA A 227 29.86 4.20 -10.84
N LEU A 228 30.44 5.39 -10.94
CA LEU A 228 29.73 6.67 -11.05
C LEU A 228 30.24 7.44 -12.28
N ASN A 229 29.50 8.48 -12.68
CA ASN A 229 29.83 9.35 -13.82
C ASN A 229 30.02 8.57 -15.13
N ALA A 230 29.24 7.51 -15.33
CA ALA A 230 29.26 6.78 -16.58
C ALA A 230 28.61 7.60 -17.70
N THR A 231 29.21 7.56 -18.89
CA THR A 231 28.55 7.99 -20.12
C THR A 231 27.99 6.75 -20.81
N VAL A 232 26.72 6.83 -21.21
CA VAL A 232 26.02 5.75 -21.90
C VAL A 232 25.61 6.27 -23.28
N ASN A 233 25.97 5.53 -24.32
CA ASN A 233 25.55 5.81 -25.68
C ASN A 233 24.56 4.72 -26.11
N TYR A 234 23.28 5.07 -26.18
CA TYR A 234 22.19 4.16 -26.56
C TYR A 234 22.05 4.02 -28.10
N GLY A 235 22.87 4.73 -28.88
CA GLY A 235 22.78 4.78 -30.34
C GLY A 235 21.93 5.96 -30.83
N ASN A 236 21.94 6.22 -32.13
CA ASN A 236 21.12 7.27 -32.79
C ASN A 236 21.26 8.71 -32.23
N GLY A 237 22.35 9.00 -31.50
CA GLY A 237 22.57 10.30 -30.86
C GLY A 237 22.11 10.37 -29.39
N ASP A 238 21.52 9.29 -28.87
CA ASP A 238 21.06 9.20 -27.49
C ASP A 238 22.23 8.93 -26.53
N ILE A 239 22.97 9.98 -26.21
CA ILE A 239 24.10 9.93 -25.27
C ILE A 239 23.71 10.60 -23.97
N VAL A 240 23.85 9.88 -22.86
CA VAL A 240 23.52 10.33 -21.49
C VAL A 240 24.77 10.32 -20.62
N TYR A 241 24.95 11.33 -19.79
CA TYR A 241 26.14 11.55 -18.96
C TYR A 241 25.83 11.44 -17.46
N GLY A 242 26.87 11.37 -16.62
CA GLY A 242 26.70 11.45 -15.16
C GLY A 242 26.06 10.22 -14.51
N MET A 243 25.95 9.10 -15.22
CA MET A 243 25.13 7.97 -14.78
C MET A 243 25.76 7.15 -13.66
N ILE A 244 24.89 6.62 -12.79
CA ILE A 244 25.23 5.62 -11.77
C ILE A 244 25.22 4.26 -12.45
N LYS A 245 26.33 3.51 -12.39
CA LYS A 245 26.42 2.15 -12.89
C LYS A 245 26.24 1.15 -11.75
N THR A 246 25.39 0.15 -11.94
CA THR A 246 25.15 -0.91 -10.94
C THR A 246 25.14 -2.29 -11.59
N ASN A 247 25.18 -3.33 -10.76
CA ASN A 247 24.90 -4.72 -11.16
C ASN A 247 23.45 -5.16 -10.88
N VAL A 248 22.55 -4.22 -10.55
CA VAL A 248 21.12 -4.50 -10.39
C VAL A 248 20.54 -4.77 -11.78
N CYS A 249 19.77 -5.85 -11.96
CA CYS A 249 19.14 -6.16 -13.25
C CYS A 249 17.92 -5.25 -13.52
N ALA A 250 17.65 -5.01 -14.80
CA ALA A 250 16.45 -4.32 -15.29
C ALA A 250 16.11 -4.78 -16.71
N GLU A 251 14.84 -4.66 -17.07
CA GLU A 251 14.31 -5.04 -18.39
C GLU A 251 13.38 -3.95 -18.95
N PRO A 252 13.04 -3.96 -20.26
CA PRO A 252 12.16 -2.96 -20.85
C PRO A 252 10.87 -2.74 -20.05
N GLY A 253 10.52 -1.48 -19.80
CA GLY A 253 9.39 -1.06 -18.95
C GLY A 253 9.76 -0.77 -17.49
N ASP A 254 10.95 -1.17 -17.04
CA ASP A 254 11.50 -0.73 -15.74
C ASP A 254 12.04 0.70 -15.74
N SER A 255 12.23 1.28 -16.94
CA SER A 255 12.63 2.66 -17.14
C SER A 255 11.85 3.64 -16.26
N GLY A 256 12.55 4.56 -15.64
CA GLY A 256 12.03 5.53 -14.68
C GLY A 256 11.87 5.02 -13.25
N GLY A 257 11.90 3.70 -13.03
CA GLY A 257 11.71 3.10 -11.71
C GLY A 257 12.80 3.51 -10.70
N PRO A 258 12.49 3.58 -9.39
CA PRO A 258 13.39 4.06 -8.36
C PRO A 258 14.54 3.11 -8.10
N LEU A 259 15.72 3.68 -7.90
CA LEU A 259 16.86 3.10 -7.18
C LEU A 259 16.96 3.80 -5.81
N TYR A 260 16.95 3.03 -4.73
CA TYR A 260 16.93 3.55 -3.36
C TYR A 260 17.88 2.75 -2.44
N SER A 261 18.23 3.34 -1.29
CA SER A 261 19.07 2.71 -0.26
C SER A 261 18.53 3.05 1.14
N GLY A 262 17.85 2.09 1.77
CA GLY A 262 17.05 2.37 2.96
C GLY A 262 15.91 3.33 2.61
N SER A 263 15.75 4.41 3.38
CA SER A 263 14.75 5.46 3.13
C SER A 263 15.24 6.60 2.22
N ARG A 264 16.32 6.38 1.46
CA ARG A 264 16.96 7.41 0.62
C ARG A 264 16.74 7.13 -0.86
N ALA A 265 16.22 8.10 -1.59
CA ALA A 265 16.19 8.11 -3.05
C ALA A 265 17.61 8.28 -3.60
N ILE A 266 18.01 7.45 -4.58
CA ILE A 266 19.37 7.45 -5.15
C ILE A 266 19.35 7.76 -6.65
N GLY A 267 18.49 7.10 -7.44
CA GLY A 267 18.46 7.29 -8.88
C GLY A 267 17.20 6.80 -9.58
N LEU A 268 17.09 7.08 -10.87
CA LEU A 268 16.00 6.70 -11.76
C LEU A 268 16.53 5.76 -12.83
N THR A 269 15.85 4.63 -13.07
CA THR A 269 16.30 3.63 -14.05
C THR A 269 16.31 4.24 -15.46
N SER A 270 17.45 4.20 -16.14
CA SER A 270 17.55 4.71 -17.52
C SER A 270 17.52 3.56 -18.52
N GLY A 271 18.51 2.66 -18.43
CA GLY A 271 18.60 1.50 -19.30
C GLY A 271 19.83 0.67 -18.96
N GLY A 272 20.10 -0.37 -19.72
CA GLY A 272 21.17 -1.30 -19.40
C GLY A 272 21.33 -2.42 -20.40
N SER A 273 22.07 -3.44 -20.00
CA SER A 273 22.30 -4.67 -20.75
C SER A 273 22.13 -5.90 -19.85
N GLY A 274 21.85 -7.05 -20.47
CA GLY A 274 21.53 -8.29 -19.76
C GLY A 274 20.04 -8.39 -19.42
N ASN A 275 19.71 -9.20 -18.41
CA ASN A 275 18.34 -9.43 -17.95
C ASN A 275 18.34 -9.92 -16.50
N CYS A 276 17.16 -10.13 -15.91
CA CYS A 276 17.05 -10.58 -14.52
C CYS A 276 17.25 -12.09 -14.31
N SER A 277 17.47 -12.87 -15.38
CA SER A 277 17.80 -14.31 -15.30
C SER A 277 19.31 -14.59 -15.30
N SER A 278 20.09 -13.84 -16.08
CA SER A 278 21.55 -14.02 -16.21
C SER A 278 22.36 -12.88 -15.60
N GLY A 279 21.69 -11.88 -15.01
CA GLY A 279 22.29 -10.64 -14.54
C GLY A 279 22.54 -9.64 -15.67
N GLY A 280 23.06 -8.48 -15.30
CA GLY A 280 23.22 -7.36 -16.21
C GLY A 280 23.92 -6.16 -15.60
N THR A 281 24.11 -5.14 -16.43
CA THR A 281 24.53 -3.80 -16.00
C THR A 281 23.38 -2.86 -16.24
N THR A 282 22.97 -2.12 -15.21
CA THR A 282 21.93 -1.09 -15.35
C THR A 282 22.49 0.26 -14.92
N PHE A 283 22.12 1.27 -15.68
CA PHE A 283 22.48 2.67 -15.49
C PHE A 283 21.29 3.47 -14.96
N PHE A 284 21.57 4.40 -14.05
CA PHE A 284 20.56 5.20 -13.40
C PHE A 284 20.96 6.67 -13.42
N GLN A 285 19.99 7.54 -13.69
CA GLN A 285 20.13 8.97 -13.56
C GLN A 285 20.12 9.34 -12.06
N PRO A 286 21.12 10.08 -11.54
CA PRO A 286 21.08 10.60 -10.16
C PRO A 286 19.79 11.37 -9.87
N VAL A 287 19.08 10.98 -8.80
CA VAL A 287 17.80 11.62 -8.45
C VAL A 287 18.01 13.05 -7.93
N THR A 288 19.12 13.30 -7.25
CA THR A 288 19.49 14.62 -6.70
C THR A 288 19.60 15.68 -7.78
N GLU A 289 20.08 15.31 -8.96
CA GLU A 289 20.14 16.19 -10.14
C GLU A 289 18.73 16.58 -10.61
N ALA A 290 17.84 15.60 -10.78
CA ALA A 290 16.45 15.85 -11.19
C ALA A 290 15.67 16.69 -10.17
N LEU A 291 15.84 16.42 -8.87
CA LEU A 291 15.25 17.21 -7.79
C LEU A 291 15.70 18.68 -7.86
N SER A 292 17.00 18.90 -8.05
CA SER A 292 17.58 20.24 -8.17
C SER A 292 17.11 20.96 -9.43
N ALA A 293 17.08 20.28 -10.58
CA ALA A 293 16.70 20.86 -11.86
C ALA A 293 15.25 21.35 -11.87
N TYR A 294 14.34 20.61 -11.22
CA TYR A 294 12.92 20.94 -11.18
C TYR A 294 12.47 21.72 -9.94
N GLY A 295 13.34 21.92 -8.94
CA GLY A 295 12.97 22.60 -7.70
C GLY A 295 11.89 21.85 -6.91
N VAL A 296 12.00 20.52 -6.85
CA VAL A 296 11.08 19.60 -6.16
C VAL A 296 11.80 18.83 -5.06
N SER A 297 11.05 18.29 -4.10
CA SER A 297 11.58 17.61 -2.93
C SER A 297 10.85 16.29 -2.63
N ILE A 298 11.59 15.33 -2.08
CA ILE A 298 11.05 14.15 -1.39
C ILE A 298 10.26 14.63 -0.15
N TYR A 299 9.22 13.90 0.25
CA TYR A 299 8.36 14.26 1.38
C TYR A 299 7.83 13.05 2.15
#